data_AF-A0A2W0AF15-F1
#
_entry.id   AF-A0A2W0AF15-F1
#
_cell.length_a   1.000
_cell.length_b   1.000
_cell.length_c   1.000
_cell.angle_alpha   90.00
_cell.angle_beta   90.00
_cell.angle_gamma   90.00
#
_symmetry.space_group_name_H-M   'P 1'
#
loop_
_entity.id
_entity.type
_entity.pdbx_description
1 polymer ?
#
loop_
_entity_poly.entity_id
_entity_poly.type
_entity_poly.pdbx_seq_one_letter_code
_entity_poly.pdbx_strand_id
1 'polypeptide(L)'
;MNSAGQDRAGTASGINNAVARVAGVLAIAVLATVMLSAFGYKLNEDLAKRSLPSGVVHEIQSQKIKLAGLDVPSRLDPETKAAITQSVRNAFVFGFRLVMLTCAALSIASAAVAWRLIPNRTPGD
;
A
#
# COMPACT_ATOMS: atom_id res chain seq x y z
N MET A 1 -24.14 4.61 -15.00
CA MET A 1 -24.87 5.67 -14.27
C MET A 1 -26.24 5.88 -14.90
N ASN A 2 -27.21 5.01 -14.60
CA ASN A 2 -28.59 5.14 -15.09
C ASN A 2 -29.60 5.23 -13.93
N SER A 3 -29.10 5.52 -12.73
CA SER A 3 -29.89 5.62 -11.49
C SER A 3 -30.39 7.04 -11.21
N ALA A 4 -29.87 8.04 -11.93
CA ALA A 4 -30.36 9.41 -11.93
C ALA A 4 -31.16 9.61 -13.22
N GLY A 5 -32.31 10.30 -13.16
CA GLY A 5 -33.09 10.65 -14.34
C GLY A 5 -32.25 11.40 -15.38
N GLN A 6 -32.64 11.32 -16.65
CA GLN A 6 -31.86 11.78 -17.79
C GLN A 6 -31.42 13.25 -17.67
N ASP A 7 -32.26 14.10 -17.08
CA ASP A 7 -31.99 15.52 -16.83
C ASP A 7 -30.87 15.79 -15.82
N ARG A 8 -30.51 14.80 -14.99
CA ARG A 8 -29.49 14.91 -13.93
C ARG A 8 -28.27 14.01 -14.17
N ALA A 9 -28.23 13.28 -15.28
CA ALA A 9 -27.16 12.34 -15.61
C ALA A 9 -25.79 13.04 -15.69
N GLY A 10 -25.75 14.28 -16.22
CA GLY A 10 -24.53 15.10 -16.30
C GLY A 10 -23.97 15.44 -14.90
N THR A 11 -24.81 15.95 -14.00
CA THR A 11 -24.41 16.28 -12.62
C THR A 11 -23.98 15.03 -11.85
N ALA A 12 -24.72 13.93 -11.96
CA ALA A 12 -24.37 12.67 -11.32
C ALA A 12 -23.00 12.13 -11.80
N SER A 13 -22.72 12.23 -13.10
CA SER A 13 -21.42 11.86 -13.67
C SER A 13 -20.28 12.75 -13.18
N GLY A 14 -20.52 14.06 -13.13
CA GLY A 14 -19.56 15.03 -12.59
C GLY A 14 -19.16 14.72 -11.15
N ILE A 15 -20.13 14.41 -10.29
CA ILE A 15 -19.87 14.01 -8.89
C ILE A 15 -19.06 12.72 -8.82
N ASN A 16 -19.46 11.67 -9.55
CA ASN A 16 -18.73 10.40 -9.54
C ASN A 16 -17.28 10.56 -10.00
N ASN A 17 -17.05 11.37 -11.04
CA ASN A 17 -15.71 11.61 -11.56
C ASN A 17 -14.84 12.42 -10.57
N ALA A 18 -15.41 13.45 -9.93
CA ALA A 18 -14.72 14.22 -8.89
C ALA A 18 -14.33 13.33 -7.70
N VAL A 19 -15.26 12.52 -7.21
CA VAL A 19 -15.02 11.57 -6.11
C VAL A 19 -13.95 10.55 -6.49
N ALA A 20 -14.00 9.97 -7.69
CA ALA A 20 -13.01 9.01 -8.15
C ALA A 20 -11.58 9.59 -8.21
N ARG A 21 -11.44 10.84 -8.66
CA ARG A 21 -10.14 11.53 -8.69
C ARG A 21 -9.58 11.77 -7.28
N VAL A 22 -10.40 12.29 -6.37
CA VAL A 22 -9.99 12.53 -4.98
C VAL A 22 -9.64 11.21 -4.29
N ALA A 23 -10.46 10.17 -4.49
CA ALA A 23 -10.20 8.84 -3.94
C ALA A 23 -8.89 8.23 -4.45
N GLY A 24 -8.56 8.42 -5.73
CA GLY A 24 -7.30 7.93 -6.31
C GLY A 24 -6.07 8.53 -5.65
N VAL A 25 -6.02 9.86 -5.51
CA VAL A 25 -4.88 10.54 -4.85
C VAL A 25 -4.79 10.19 -3.36
N LEU A 26 -5.94 10.14 -2.68
CA LEU A 26 -6.00 9.74 -1.27
C LEU A 26 -5.50 8.31 -1.06
N ALA A 27 -5.91 7.38 -1.93
CA ALA A 27 -5.46 6.00 -1.88
C ALA A 27 -3.95 5.89 -2.06
N ILE A 28 -3.37 6.64 -3.01
CA ILE A 28 -1.90 6.67 -3.20
C ILE A 28 -1.21 7.11 -1.91
N ALA A 29 -1.66 8.22 -1.30
CA ALA A 29 -1.07 8.74 -0.07
C ALA A 29 -1.16 7.73 1.08
N VAL A 30 -2.35 7.21 1.35
CA VAL A 30 -2.59 6.27 2.46
C VAL A 30 -1.83 4.97 2.26
N LEU A 31 -1.92 4.35 1.08
CA LEU A 31 -1.26 3.07 0.83
C LEU A 31 0.27 3.21 0.82
N ALA A 32 0.82 4.33 0.32
CA ALA A 32 2.25 4.61 0.40
C ALA A 32 2.73 4.79 1.85
N THR A 33 1.97 5.48 2.70
CA THR A 33 2.27 5.60 4.12
C THR A 33 2.23 4.24 4.82
N VAL A 34 1.21 3.42 4.56
CA VAL A 34 1.13 2.05 5.09
C VAL A 34 2.35 1.23 4.67
N MET A 35 2.70 1.28 3.38
CA MET A 35 3.86 0.58 2.84
C MET A 35 5.17 1.00 3.52
N LEU A 36 5.43 2.31 3.61
CA LEU A 36 6.67 2.82 4.18
C LEU A 36 6.80 2.50 5.67
N SER A 37 5.70 2.62 6.41
CA SER A 37 5.65 2.28 7.84
C SER A 37 5.86 0.79 8.09
N ALA A 38 5.17 -0.09 7.34
CA ALA A 38 5.31 -1.53 7.48
C ALA A 38 6.70 -2.03 7.07
N PHE A 39 7.24 -1.49 5.97
CA PHE A 39 8.61 -1.75 5.53
C PHE A 39 9.61 -1.33 6.61
N GLY A 40 9.52 -0.09 7.09
CA GLY A 40 10.45 0.45 8.10
C GLY A 40 10.40 -0.33 9.41
N TYR A 41 9.21 -0.71 9.87
CA TYR A 41 9.04 -1.57 11.03
C TYR A 41 9.75 -2.91 10.84
N LYS A 42 9.46 -3.62 9.74
CA LYS A 42 10.00 -4.96 9.51
C LYS A 42 11.52 -4.94 9.29
N LEU A 43 12.01 -3.94 8.56
CA LEU A 43 13.44 -3.76 8.34
C LEU A 43 14.16 -3.49 9.67
N ASN A 44 13.62 -2.61 10.52
CA ASN A 44 14.23 -2.32 11.81
C ASN A 44 14.24 -3.55 12.73
N GLU A 45 13.16 -4.32 12.75
CA GLU A 45 13.07 -5.59 13.49
C GLU A 45 14.13 -6.60 13.03
N ASP A 46 14.31 -6.75 11.71
CA ASP A 46 15.26 -7.71 11.14
C ASP A 46 16.72 -7.24 11.30
N LEU A 47 16.98 -5.94 11.24
CA LEU A 47 18.31 -5.38 11.51
C LEU A 47 18.69 -5.43 12.99
N ALA A 48 17.73 -5.25 13.91
CA ALA A 48 17.98 -5.33 15.35
C ALA A 48 18.43 -6.74 15.81
N LYS A 49 18.04 -7.78 15.06
CA LYS A 49 18.49 -9.17 15.28
C LYS A 49 19.92 -9.41 14.81
N ARG A 50 20.51 -8.46 14.08
CA ARG A 50 21.87 -8.52 13.55
C ARG A 50 22.73 -7.56 14.37
N SER A 51 23.82 -8.04 14.94
CA SER A 51 24.78 -7.21 15.70
C SER A 51 25.58 -6.29 14.77
N LEU A 52 24.90 -5.34 14.12
CA LEU A 52 25.47 -4.39 13.17
C LEU A 52 25.98 -3.13 13.90
N PRO A 53 27.06 -2.51 13.40
CA PRO A 53 27.48 -1.20 13.88
C PRO A 53 26.36 -0.17 13.73
N SER A 54 26.18 0.69 14.74
CA SER A 54 25.14 1.73 14.75
C SER A 54 25.20 2.66 13.53
N GLY A 55 26.39 2.99 13.04
CA GLY A 55 26.58 3.80 11.84
C GLY A 55 26.00 3.17 10.57
N VAL A 56 26.10 1.84 10.43
CA VAL A 56 25.54 1.09 9.29
C VAL A 56 24.02 1.09 9.36
N VAL A 57 23.46 0.85 10.54
CA VAL A 57 22.00 0.90 10.75
C VAL A 57 21.45 2.28 10.45
N HIS A 58 22.13 3.35 10.87
CA HIS A 58 21.71 4.72 10.60
C HIS A 58 21.76 5.05 9.09
N GLU A 59 22.82 4.64 8.39
CA GLU A 59 22.96 4.81 6.94
C GLU A 59 21.80 4.13 6.20
N ILE A 60 21.46 2.88 6.56
CA ILE A 60 20.32 2.14 6.00
C ILE A 60 18.99 2.83 6.32
N GLN A 61 18.76 3.23 7.57
CA GLN A 61 17.51 3.88 7.98
C GLN A 61 17.27 5.21 7.27
N SER A 62 18.34 5.96 6.96
CA SER A 62 18.25 7.22 6.21
C SER A 62 17.71 7.03 4.78
N GLN A 63 17.88 5.84 4.22
CA GLN A 63 17.46 5.49 2.86
C GLN A 63 16.15 4.72 2.79
N LYS A 64 15.45 4.49 3.90
CA LYS A 64 14.23 3.65 3.95
C LYS A 64 13.14 4.07 2.97
N ILE A 65 13.08 5.35 2.57
CA ILE A 65 12.12 5.87 1.60
C ILE A 65 12.31 5.27 0.20
N LYS A 66 13.51 4.75 -0.11
CA LYS A 66 13.79 4.03 -1.36
C LYS A 66 13.21 2.60 -1.38
N LEU A 67 12.71 2.10 -0.25
CA LEU A 67 12.12 0.76 -0.12
C LEU A 67 13.06 -0.34 -0.64
N ALA A 68 12.64 -1.12 -1.65
CA ALA A 68 13.44 -2.18 -2.26
C ALA A 68 14.66 -1.64 -3.06
N GLY A 69 14.67 -0.34 -3.39
CA GLY A 69 15.80 0.35 -4.03
C GLY A 69 16.81 0.92 -3.03
N LEU A 70 16.79 0.47 -1.77
CA LEU A 70 17.77 0.86 -0.76
C LEU A 70 19.16 0.35 -1.14
N ASP A 71 20.16 1.21 -1.03
CA ASP A 71 21.55 0.86 -1.35
C ASP A 71 22.25 0.32 -0.09
N VAL A 72 22.81 -0.88 -0.17
CA VAL A 72 23.56 -1.45 0.95
C VAL A 72 24.99 -0.89 0.96
N PRO A 73 25.51 -0.41 2.11
CA PRO A 73 26.82 0.21 2.17
C PRO A 73 27.94 -0.66 1.55
N SER A 74 28.67 -0.09 0.60
CA SER A 74 29.69 -0.79 -0.19
C SER A 74 30.91 -1.24 0.63
N ARG A 75 31.12 -0.66 1.81
CA ARG A 75 32.21 -0.99 2.76
C ARG A 75 32.03 -2.32 3.50
N LEU A 76 30.85 -2.94 3.42
CA LEU A 76 30.54 -4.19 4.11
C LEU A 76 31.07 -5.41 3.36
N ASP A 77 31.37 -6.48 4.10
CA ASP A 77 31.71 -7.78 3.54
C ASP A 77 30.52 -8.37 2.73
N PRO A 78 30.78 -9.30 1.79
CA PRO A 78 29.74 -9.84 0.93
C PRO A 78 28.61 -10.58 1.67
N GLU A 79 28.93 -11.24 2.79
CA GLU A 79 27.96 -12.01 3.57
C GLU A 79 26.97 -11.08 4.28
N THR A 80 27.49 -10.05 4.96
CA THR A 80 26.70 -9.01 5.61
C THR A 80 25.84 -8.26 4.58
N LYS A 81 26.38 -7.97 3.40
CA LYS A 81 25.60 -7.36 2.30
C LYS A 81 24.43 -8.23 1.86
N ALA A 82 24.68 -9.51 1.59
CA ALA A 82 23.63 -10.45 1.19
C ALA A 82 22.53 -10.56 2.26
N ALA A 83 22.94 -10.62 3.52
CA ALA A 83 22.06 -10.64 4.68
C ALA A 83 21.16 -9.37 4.79
N ILE A 84 21.74 -8.18 4.61
CA ILE A 84 20.98 -6.92 4.63
C ILE A 84 20.03 -6.87 3.44
N THR A 85 20.49 -7.19 2.23
CA THR A 85 19.66 -7.24 1.02
C THR A 85 18.47 -8.18 1.19
N GLN A 86 18.67 -9.35 1.80
CA GLN A 86 17.59 -10.27 2.09
C GLN A 86 16.59 -9.69 3.09
N SER A 87 17.08 -8.96 4.10
CA SER A 87 16.22 -8.28 5.09
C SER A 87 15.39 -7.17 4.44
N VAL A 88 15.98 -6.39 3.52
CA VAL A 88 15.27 -5.38 2.70
C VAL A 88 14.18 -6.03 1.85
N ARG A 89 14.49 -7.13 1.15
CA ARG A 89 13.50 -7.86 0.32
C ARG A 89 12.34 -8.40 1.17
N ASN A 90 12.64 -9.01 2.31
CA ASN A 90 11.64 -9.55 3.22
C ASN A 90 10.73 -8.44 3.77
N ALA A 91 11.31 -7.31 4.19
CA ALA A 91 10.57 -6.15 4.67
C ALA A 91 9.68 -5.54 3.57
N PHE A 92 10.17 -5.49 2.33
CA PHE A 92 9.39 -5.00 1.19
C PHE A 92 8.19 -5.91 0.92
N VAL A 93 8.40 -7.22 0.84
CA VAL A 93 7.32 -8.18 0.62
C VAL A 93 6.32 -8.15 1.77
N PHE A 94 6.78 -7.97 3.01
CA PHE A 94 5.90 -7.80 4.18
C PHE A 94 4.98 -6.58 4.04
N GLY A 95 5.54 -5.41 3.76
CA GLY A 95 4.75 -4.20 3.53
C GLY A 95 3.77 -4.34 2.36
N PHE A 96 4.23 -4.94 1.26
CA PHE A 96 3.40 -5.16 0.08
C PHE A 96 2.21 -6.08 0.38
N ARG A 97 2.41 -7.15 1.14
CA ARG A 97 1.32 -8.04 1.58
C ARG A 97 0.29 -7.29 2.41
N LEU A 98 0.71 -6.38 3.29
CA LEU A 98 -0.21 -5.59 4.11
C LEU A 98 -1.06 -4.64 3.24
N VAL A 99 -0.44 -3.99 2.24
CA VAL A 99 -1.16 -3.19 1.24
C VAL A 99 -2.17 -4.04 0.49
N MET A 100 -1.78 -5.23 0.00
CA MET A 100 -2.67 -6.13 -0.71
C MET A 100 -3.86 -6.60 0.15
N LEU A 101 -3.63 -6.91 1.43
CA LEU A 101 -4.69 -7.26 2.37
C LEU A 101 -5.65 -6.09 2.61
N THR A 102 -5.13 -4.86 2.66
CA THR A 102 -5.94 -3.65 2.80
C THR A 102 -6.84 -3.46 1.57
N CYS A 103 -6.28 -3.63 0.36
CA CYS A 103 -7.05 -3.59 -0.88
C CYS A 103 -8.14 -4.68 -0.91
N ALA A 104 -7.81 -5.91 -0.53
CA ALA A 104 -8.78 -7.00 -0.46
C ALA A 104 -9.92 -6.70 0.53
N ALA A 105 -9.60 -6.19 1.72
CA ALA A 105 -10.61 -5.78 2.70
C ALA A 105 -11.53 -4.68 2.17
N LEU A 106 -10.98 -3.67 1.48
CA LEU A 106 -11.76 -2.60 0.85
C LEU A 106 -12.66 -3.13 -0.28
N SER A 107 -12.17 -4.08 -1.08
CA SER A 107 -12.98 -4.73 -2.13
C SER A 107 -14.15 -5.51 -1.54
N ILE A 108 -13.92 -6.26 -0.45
CA ILE A 108 -14.98 -7.00 0.26
C ILE A 108 -16.00 -6.03 0.86
N ALA A 109 -15.54 -4.95 1.50
CA ALA A 109 -16.42 -3.93 2.04
C ALA A 109 -17.28 -3.29 0.94
N SER A 110 -16.69 -2.98 -0.21
CA SER A 110 -17.41 -2.47 -1.38
C SER A 110 -18.48 -3.44 -1.88
N ALA A 111 -18.15 -4.73 -1.98
CA ALA A 111 -19.11 -5.77 -2.35
C ALA A 111 -20.27 -5.88 -1.34
N ALA A 112 -19.99 -5.80 -0.04
CA ALA A 112 -21.01 -5.83 1.01
C ALA A 112 -21.95 -4.60 0.95
N VAL A 113 -21.41 -3.41 0.67
CA VAL A 113 -22.20 -2.20 0.45
C VAL A 113 -23.09 -2.37 -0.78
N ALA A 114 -22.52 -2.82 -1.90
CA ALA A 114 -23.29 -3.06 -3.12
C ALA A 114 -24.41 -4.08 -2.91
N TRP A 115 -24.13 -5.19 -2.21
CA TRP A 115 -25.12 -6.21 -1.90
C TRP A 115 -26.28 -5.68 -1.04
N ARG A 116 -26.01 -4.77 -0.10
CA ARG A 116 -27.07 -4.16 0.73
C ARG A 116 -27.88 -3.09 0.00
N LEU A 117 -27.26 -2.34 -0.91
CA LEU A 117 -27.90 -1.17 -1.53
C LEU A 117 -28.58 -1.48 -2.87
N ILE A 118 -28.12 -2.49 -3.60
CA ILE A 118 -28.69 -2.84 -4.92
C ILE A 118 -29.88 -3.78 -4.71
N PRO A 119 -31.11 -3.36 -5.05
CA PRO A 119 -32.28 -4.22 -4.96
C PRO A 119 -32.15 -5.42 -5.91
N ASN A 120 -32.62 -6.59 -5.49
CA ASN A 120 -32.77 -7.74 -6.39
C ASN A 120 -33.80 -7.38 -7.45
N ARG A 121 -33.37 -7.13 -8.69
CA ARG A 121 -34.29 -7.04 -9.83
C ARG A 121 -34.64 -8.44 -10.26
N THR A 122 -35.86 -8.88 -9.98
CA THR A 122 -36.46 -10.03 -10.66
C THR A 122 -36.62 -9.67 -12.14
N PRO A 123 -36.21 -10.54 -13.09
CA PRO A 123 -36.50 -10.31 -14.50
C PRO A 123 -38.02 -10.42 -14.70
N GLY A 124 -38.70 -9.29 -14.83
CA GLY A 124 -40.16 -9.24 -14.97
C GLY A 124 -40.84 -7.88 -14.73
N ASP A 125 -40.20 -6.92 -14.05
CA ASP A 125 -40.72 -5.56 -13.82
C ASP A 125 -40.07 -4.50 -14.73
#